data_AF-A0A6D2GC12-F1
#
_entry.id   AF-A0A6D2GC12-F1
#
_cell.length_a   1.000
_cell.length_b   1.000
_cell.length_c   1.000
_cell.angle_alpha   90.00
_cell.angle_beta   90.00
_cell.angle_gamma   90.00
#
_symmetry.space_group_name_H-M   'P 1'
#
loop_
_entity.id
_entity.type
_entity.pdbx_description
1 polymer ?
#
loop_
_entity_poly.entity_id
_entity_poly.type
_entity_poly.pdbx_seq_one_letter_code
_entity_poly.pdbx_strand_id
1 'polypeptide(L)'
;MAPDERYYREELNYLRQYAKLLARENPQLASFLAHKEADPDVERLMEGFAFLSGRLREKIEDEYPEVTIPLLNRLQPNFLRPVPAMTIIEYMPDIRRLTAPVEITRNAQIMNTPQDDSQEADLPGEERGADDGPPSCIFTICRDFWLLPLHISDIEQHSSATHGMIDITFVTPKKLPNDSGGFQPPAFLAGRGDEYNRSQLYLWLCRYRSGGGTD
;
A
#
# COMPACT_ATOMS: atom_id res chain seq x y z
N MET A 1 -12.56 10.24 -11.78
CA MET A 1 -11.94 9.75 -13.02
C MET A 1 -12.11 10.85 -14.07
N ALA A 2 -11.01 11.46 -14.50
CA ALA A 2 -11.07 12.46 -15.57
C ALA A 2 -11.51 11.75 -16.87
N PRO A 3 -12.41 12.34 -17.68
CA PRO A 3 -12.82 11.74 -18.94
C PRO A 3 -11.61 11.55 -19.85
N ASP A 4 -11.51 10.39 -20.50
CA ASP A 4 -10.49 10.22 -21.55
C ASP A 4 -10.81 11.14 -22.74
N GLU A 5 -9.91 12.08 -22.99
CA GLU A 5 -10.03 13.09 -24.06
C GLU A 5 -10.13 12.44 -25.45
N ARG A 6 -9.63 11.20 -25.60
CA ARG A 6 -9.65 10.48 -26.86
C ARG A 6 -11.07 10.28 -27.39
N TYR A 7 -12.01 9.83 -26.56
CA TYR A 7 -13.40 9.57 -26.98
C TYR A 7 -14.10 10.85 -27.45
N TYR A 8 -13.91 11.95 -26.70
CA TYR A 8 -14.43 13.26 -27.08
C TYR A 8 -13.91 13.70 -28.45
N ARG A 9 -12.59 13.60 -28.68
CA ARG A 9 -11.97 14.01 -29.95
C ARG A 9 -12.41 13.13 -31.12
N GLU A 10 -12.56 11.82 -30.92
CA GLU A 10 -13.06 10.91 -31.93
C GLU A 10 -14.50 11.25 -32.34
N GLU A 11 -15.39 11.43 -31.36
CA GLU A 11 -16.80 11.77 -31.59
C GLU A 11 -16.96 13.15 -32.25
N LEU A 12 -16.19 14.15 -31.81
CA LEU A 12 -16.24 15.50 -32.40
C LEU A 12 -15.77 15.48 -33.86
N ASN A 13 -14.72 14.71 -34.16
CA ASN A 13 -14.26 14.55 -35.53
C ASN A 13 -15.29 13.81 -36.39
N TYR A 14 -15.92 12.79 -35.85
CA TYR A 14 -17.01 12.06 -36.52
C TYR A 14 -18.18 12.99 -36.86
N LEU A 15 -18.66 13.78 -35.89
CA LEU A 15 -19.74 14.75 -36.11
C LEU A 15 -19.38 15.79 -37.18
N ARG A 16 -18.16 16.34 -37.15
CA ARG A 16 -17.71 17.31 -38.17
C ARG A 16 -17.62 16.69 -39.56
N GLN A 17 -17.17 15.44 -39.68
CA GLN A 17 -17.15 14.74 -40.96
C GLN A 17 -18.56 14.51 -41.48
N TYR A 18 -19.48 14.09 -40.60
CA TYR A 18 -20.88 13.86 -40.96
C TYR A 18 -21.61 15.16 -41.34
N ALA A 19 -21.37 16.25 -40.60
CA ALA A 19 -21.91 17.57 -40.88
C ALA A 19 -21.51 18.06 -42.29
N LYS A 20 -20.26 17.84 -42.71
CA LYS A 20 -19.78 18.16 -44.06
C LYS A 20 -20.50 17.37 -45.16
N LEU A 21 -20.83 16.10 -44.90
CA LEU A 21 -21.58 15.28 -45.84
C LEU A 21 -23.03 15.79 -45.94
N LEU A 22 -23.67 16.06 -44.80
CA LEU A 22 -25.04 16.57 -44.73
C LEU A 22 -25.19 17.94 -45.41
N ALA A 23 -24.18 18.80 -45.29
CA ALA A 23 -24.11 20.11 -45.94
C ALA A 23 -24.06 20.00 -47.48
N ARG A 24 -23.44 18.94 -48.02
CA ARG A 24 -23.39 18.71 -49.48
C ARG A 24 -24.73 18.27 -50.02
N GLU A 25 -25.47 17.47 -49.26
CA GLU A 25 -26.79 16.98 -49.65
C GLU A 25 -27.88 18.04 -49.47
N ASN A 26 -27.76 18.85 -48.42
CA ASN A 26 -28.73 19.90 -48.07
C ASN A 26 -28.08 21.29 -48.10
N PRO A 27 -28.07 21.97 -49.25
CA PRO A 27 -27.39 23.26 -49.40
C PRO A 27 -27.95 24.35 -48.49
N GLN A 28 -29.21 24.22 -48.04
CA GLN A 28 -29.83 25.13 -47.06
C GLN A 28 -29.16 25.08 -45.68
N LEU A 29 -28.54 23.95 -45.32
CA LEU A 29 -27.85 23.75 -44.04
C LEU A 29 -26.34 24.03 -44.13
N ALA A 30 -25.81 24.27 -45.34
CA ALA A 30 -24.39 24.45 -45.57
C ALA A 30 -23.81 25.67 -44.83
N SER A 31 -24.60 26.72 -44.63
CA SER A 31 -24.21 27.90 -43.85
C SER A 31 -23.97 27.61 -42.37
N PHE A 32 -24.44 26.47 -41.86
CA PHE A 32 -24.29 26.07 -40.46
C PHE A 32 -23.28 24.91 -40.30
N LEU A 33 -23.18 24.02 -41.29
CA LEU A 33 -22.50 22.72 -41.16
C LEU A 33 -21.27 22.52 -42.06
N ALA A 34 -21.05 23.37 -43.07
CA ALA A 34 -20.00 23.11 -44.06
C ALA A 34 -18.58 23.30 -43.50
N HIS A 35 -18.39 24.22 -42.55
CA HIS A 35 -17.10 24.57 -41.98
C HIS A 35 -17.23 24.78 -40.46
N LYS A 36 -16.14 24.54 -39.73
CA LYS A 36 -16.06 24.73 -38.28
C LYS A 36 -16.39 26.17 -37.85
N GLU A 37 -16.12 27.14 -38.72
CA GLU A 37 -16.27 28.57 -38.45
C GLU A 37 -17.63 29.12 -38.90
N ALA A 38 -18.54 28.26 -39.37
CA ALA A 38 -19.77 28.69 -40.02
C ALA A 38 -20.79 29.26 -39.02
N ASP A 39 -21.03 28.55 -37.91
CA ASP A 39 -21.87 29.02 -36.80
C ASP A 39 -21.29 28.57 -35.44
N PRO A 40 -20.84 29.52 -34.58
CA PRO A 40 -20.28 29.21 -33.26
C PRO A 40 -21.24 28.47 -32.33
N ASP A 41 -22.56 28.71 -32.43
CA ASP A 41 -23.54 28.07 -31.54
C ASP A 41 -23.76 26.61 -31.93
N VAL A 42 -23.74 26.32 -33.24
CA VAL A 42 -23.80 24.95 -33.76
C VAL A 42 -22.53 24.18 -33.43
N GLU A 43 -21.36 24.81 -33.52
CA GLU A 43 -20.09 24.17 -33.13
C GLU A 43 -20.08 23.84 -31.63
N ARG A 44 -20.53 24.75 -30.76
CA ARG A 44 -20.68 24.47 -29.32
C ARG A 44 -21.67 23.34 -29.04
N LEU A 45 -22.76 23.25 -29.82
CA LEU A 45 -23.71 22.15 -29.72
C LEU A 45 -23.06 20.83 -30.11
N MET A 46 -22.27 20.80 -31.20
CA MET A 46 -21.51 19.62 -31.60
C MET A 46 -20.47 19.21 -30.55
N GLU A 47 -19.77 20.17 -29.93
CA GLU A 47 -18.84 19.90 -28.82
C GLU A 47 -19.57 19.32 -27.60
N GLY A 48 -20.72 19.91 -27.21
CA GLY A 48 -21.54 19.37 -26.14
C GLY A 48 -22.07 17.97 -26.42
N PHE A 49 -22.51 17.71 -27.66
CA PHE A 49 -22.98 16.38 -28.07
C PHE A 49 -21.83 15.36 -28.08
N ALA A 50 -20.67 15.72 -28.63
CA ALA A 50 -19.47 14.87 -28.64
C ALA A 50 -18.99 14.54 -27.23
N PHE A 51 -19.13 15.47 -26.28
CA PHE A 51 -18.81 15.21 -24.89
C PHE A 51 -19.74 14.16 -24.28
N LEU A 52 -21.04 14.24 -24.54
CA LEU A 52 -22.04 13.29 -24.06
C LEU A 52 -21.91 11.91 -24.73
N SER A 53 -21.77 11.87 -26.05
CA SER A 53 -21.61 10.62 -26.80
C SER A 53 -20.27 9.95 -26.51
N GLY A 54 -19.20 10.73 -26.36
CA GLY A 54 -17.87 10.23 -25.99
C GLY A 54 -17.87 9.56 -24.61
N ARG A 55 -18.52 10.20 -23.63
CA ARG A 55 -18.74 9.63 -22.29
C ARG A 55 -19.56 8.34 -22.31
N LEU A 56 -20.58 8.29 -23.16
CA LEU A 56 -21.39 7.07 -23.31
C LEU A 56 -20.56 5.93 -23.88
N ARG A 57 -19.75 6.21 -24.91
CA ARG A 57 -18.88 5.24 -25.56
C ARG A 57 -17.77 4.75 -24.63
N GLU A 58 -17.12 5.66 -23.91
CA GLU A 58 -16.15 5.36 -22.83
C GLU A 58 -16.76 4.35 -21.85
N LYS A 59 -17.99 4.60 -21.39
CA LYS A 59 -18.68 3.70 -20.45
C LYS A 59 -19.04 2.33 -21.03
N ILE A 60 -19.39 2.27 -22.32
CA ILE A 60 -19.71 1.00 -23.01
C ILE A 60 -18.43 0.18 -23.21
N GLU A 61 -17.32 0.84 -23.56
CA GLU A 61 -16.03 0.20 -23.79
C GLU A 61 -15.31 -0.21 -22.48
N ASP A 62 -15.67 0.36 -21.33
CA ASP A 62 -15.13 0.00 -20.00
C ASP A 62 -15.55 -1.42 -19.51
N GLU A 63 -16.18 -2.25 -20.35
CA GLU A 63 -16.52 -3.65 -20.06
C GLU A 63 -17.38 -3.88 -18.80
N TYR A 64 -18.19 -2.89 -18.39
CA TYR A 64 -19.17 -2.97 -17.30
C TYR A 64 -18.61 -3.48 -15.96
N PRO A 65 -17.66 -2.76 -15.33
CA PRO A 65 -17.14 -3.11 -14.01
C PRO A 65 -18.26 -3.21 -12.96
N GLU A 66 -19.39 -2.51 -13.17
CA GLU A 66 -20.55 -2.58 -12.29
C GLU A 66 -21.23 -3.95 -12.28
N VAL A 67 -20.96 -4.79 -13.27
CA VAL A 67 -21.46 -6.19 -13.33
C VAL A 67 -20.37 -7.15 -12.86
N THR A 68 -19.15 -7.00 -13.36
CA THR A 68 -18.07 -7.95 -13.11
C THR A 68 -17.54 -7.85 -11.67
N ILE A 69 -17.34 -6.65 -11.13
CA ILE A 69 -16.80 -6.43 -9.77
C ILE A 69 -17.74 -7.00 -8.69
N PRO A 70 -19.08 -6.76 -8.69
CA PRO A 70 -19.96 -7.35 -7.68
C PRO A 70 -20.05 -8.87 -7.77
N LEU A 71 -20.00 -9.43 -8.98
CA LEU A 71 -20.00 -10.87 -9.21
C LEU A 71 -18.71 -11.48 -8.65
N LEU A 72 -17.55 -10.87 -8.93
CA LEU A 72 -16.26 -11.30 -8.41
C LEU A 72 -16.18 -11.19 -6.89
N ASN A 73 -16.77 -10.13 -6.30
CA ASN A 73 -16.90 -9.97 -4.85
C ASN A 73 -17.70 -11.10 -4.20
N ARG A 74 -18.68 -11.68 -4.90
CA ARG A 74 -19.47 -12.80 -4.40
C ARG A 74 -18.75 -14.15 -4.53
N LEU A 75 -18.01 -14.34 -5.61
CA LEU A 75 -17.27 -15.59 -5.86
C LEU A 75 -15.96 -15.65 -5.07
N GLN A 76 -15.15 -14.60 -5.11
CA GLN A 76 -13.84 -14.53 -4.47
C GLN A 76 -13.58 -13.13 -3.87
N PRO A 77 -14.11 -12.84 -2.68
CA PRO A 77 -14.05 -11.51 -2.07
C PRO A 77 -12.62 -11.04 -1.74
N ASN A 78 -11.65 -11.94 -1.68
CA ASN A 78 -10.27 -11.58 -1.33
C ASN A 78 -9.46 -10.99 -2.50
N PHE A 79 -9.94 -11.12 -3.75
CA PHE A 79 -9.17 -10.67 -4.93
C PHE A 79 -9.28 -9.17 -5.18
N LEU A 80 -10.34 -8.54 -4.68
CA LEU A 80 -10.60 -7.10 -4.83
C LEU A 80 -10.28 -6.30 -3.57
N ARG A 81 -9.77 -6.94 -2.52
CA ARG A 81 -9.40 -6.24 -1.27
C ARG A 81 -8.04 -5.56 -1.45
N PRO A 82 -7.93 -4.26 -1.14
CA PRO A 82 -6.63 -3.60 -1.11
C PRO A 82 -5.77 -4.22 -0.01
N VAL A 83 -4.47 -4.33 -0.27
CA VAL A 83 -3.49 -4.75 0.73
C VAL A 83 -3.18 -3.53 1.61
N PRO A 84 -3.42 -3.59 2.94
CA PRO A 84 -3.11 -2.48 3.81
C PRO A 84 -1.60 -2.28 3.91
N ALA A 85 -1.18 -1.06 4.26
CA ALA A 85 0.21 -0.81 4.64
C ALA A 85 0.58 -1.67 5.85
N MET A 86 1.74 -2.32 5.79
CA MET A 86 2.25 -3.20 6.85
C MET A 86 3.73 -2.89 7.09
N THR A 87 4.16 -2.97 8.34
CA THR A 87 5.55 -2.78 8.73
C THR A 87 5.95 -3.74 9.84
N ILE A 88 7.25 -3.87 10.05
CA ILE A 88 7.84 -4.64 11.14
C ILE A 88 8.35 -3.65 12.17
N ILE A 89 7.99 -3.89 13.42
CA ILE A 89 8.35 -3.08 14.58
C ILE A 89 9.22 -3.90 15.53
N GLU A 90 10.16 -3.23 16.18
CA GLU A 90 10.97 -3.81 17.24
C GLU A 90 10.55 -3.19 18.58
N TYR A 91 10.17 -4.04 19.53
CA TYR A 91 9.95 -3.62 20.91
C TYR A 91 11.25 -3.77 21.69
N MET A 92 11.82 -2.65 22.13
CA MET A 92 12.99 -2.64 23.01
C MET A 92 12.52 -2.41 24.46
N PRO A 93 12.41 -3.47 25.30
CA PRO A 93 11.98 -3.31 26.67
C PRO A 93 13.05 -2.57 27.48
N ASP A 94 12.63 -1.60 28.31
CA ASP A 94 13.51 -1.04 29.33
C ASP A 94 13.73 -2.09 30.43
N ILE A 95 14.89 -2.73 30.36
CA ILE A 95 15.34 -3.83 31.23
C ILE A 95 15.35 -3.40 32.72
N ARG A 96 15.46 -2.10 33.01
CA ARG A 96 15.41 -1.60 34.40
C ARG A 96 14.00 -1.59 34.97
N ARG A 97 12.98 -1.50 34.11
CA ARG A 97 11.57 -1.40 34.49
C ARG A 97 10.84 -2.73 34.34
N LEU A 98 11.16 -3.50 33.30
CA LEU A 98 10.52 -4.76 33.02
C LEU A 98 11.14 -5.89 33.86
N THR A 99 10.45 -6.29 34.93
CA THR A 99 10.92 -7.37 35.83
C THR A 99 10.34 -8.75 35.47
N ALA A 100 9.20 -8.79 34.78
CA ALA A 100 8.51 -10.01 34.39
C ALA A 100 8.11 -9.96 32.91
N PRO A 101 7.93 -11.11 32.25
CA PRO A 101 7.35 -11.17 30.91
C PRO A 101 6.00 -10.45 30.86
N VAL A 102 5.76 -9.71 29.78
CA VAL A 102 4.48 -9.04 29.52
C VAL A 102 3.92 -9.53 28.20
N GLU A 103 2.66 -9.95 28.21
CA GLU A 103 1.95 -10.31 27.00
C GLU A 103 1.46 -9.05 26.28
N ILE A 104 1.75 -8.96 24.99
CA ILE A 104 1.20 -7.93 24.11
C ILE A 104 0.18 -8.62 23.21
N THR A 105 -1.08 -8.23 23.34
CA THR A 105 -2.17 -8.82 22.59
C THR A 105 -2.22 -8.30 21.15
N ARG A 106 -2.71 -9.14 20.24
CA ARG A 106 -3.17 -8.75 18.90
C ARG A 106 -4.08 -7.54 19.00
N ASN A 107 -4.10 -6.74 17.93
CA ASN A 107 -4.85 -5.49 17.83
C ASN A 107 -4.36 -4.35 18.74
N ALA A 108 -3.30 -4.54 19.53
CA ALA A 108 -2.64 -3.40 20.17
C ALA A 108 -2.22 -2.38 19.11
N GLN A 109 -2.56 -1.12 19.36
CA GLN A 109 -2.42 -0.03 18.40
C GLN A 109 -1.08 0.68 18.56
N ILE A 110 -0.51 1.06 17.44
CA ILE A 110 0.76 1.79 17.35
C ILE A 110 0.57 2.90 16.34
N MET A 111 0.98 4.09 16.70
CA MET A 111 0.85 5.27 15.87
C MET A 111 2.24 5.69 15.40
N ASN A 112 2.34 6.14 14.15
CA ASN A 112 3.54 6.86 13.74
C ASN A 112 3.60 8.22 14.45
N THR A 113 4.81 8.75 14.60
CA THR A 113 4.96 10.18 14.87
C THR A 113 4.43 10.95 13.66
N PRO A 114 3.57 11.98 13.86
CA PRO A 114 3.15 12.83 12.75
C PRO A 114 4.38 13.41 12.08
N GLN A 115 4.41 13.33 10.74
CA GLN A 115 5.49 13.86 9.94
C GLN A 115 5.12 15.30 9.61
N ASP A 116 5.83 16.27 10.20
CA ASP A 116 5.72 17.68 9.81
C ASP A 116 6.38 17.82 8.43
N ASP A 117 5.62 17.59 7.36
CA ASP A 117 6.06 17.83 5.99
C ASP A 117 6.05 19.34 5.69
N SER A 118 6.91 20.10 6.38
CA SER A 118 7.18 21.50 6.07
C SER A 118 8.11 21.67 4.85
N GLN A 119 8.11 20.71 3.91
CA GLN A 119 8.92 20.74 2.68
C GLN A 119 8.17 20.33 1.40
N GLU A 120 6.84 20.37 1.37
CA GLU A 120 6.13 20.43 0.08
C GLU A 120 5.99 21.90 -0.35
N ALA A 121 6.70 22.21 -1.44
CA ALA A 121 6.84 23.53 -2.01
C ALA A 121 5.50 24.22 -2.28
N ASP A 122 5.43 25.49 -1.87
CA ASP A 122 4.35 26.45 -2.11
C ASP A 122 3.76 26.35 -3.52
N LEU A 123 2.62 25.67 -3.66
CA LEU A 123 1.70 25.89 -4.77
C LEU A 123 0.91 27.16 -4.46
N PRO A 124 0.96 28.21 -5.30
CA PRO A 124 0.27 29.47 -5.01
C PRO A 124 -1.25 29.27 -5.12
N GLY A 125 -1.97 29.36 -3.99
CA GLY A 125 -3.44 29.42 -3.95
C GLY A 125 -4.13 28.59 -2.87
N GLU A 126 -3.42 27.77 -2.09
CA GLU A 126 -4.03 26.99 -0.99
C GLU A 126 -3.82 27.68 0.36
N GLU A 127 -4.88 28.29 0.90
CA GLU A 127 -4.91 28.65 2.32
C GLU A 127 -5.05 27.36 3.14
N ARG A 128 -3.91 26.74 3.51
CA ARG A 128 -3.90 25.60 4.44
C ARG A 128 -4.38 26.06 5.81
N GLY A 129 -5.43 25.41 6.31
CA GLY A 129 -5.87 25.59 7.69
C GLY A 129 -4.78 25.12 8.64
N ALA A 130 -4.77 25.63 9.88
CA ALA A 130 -3.75 25.32 10.90
C ALA A 130 -3.71 23.84 11.38
N ASP A 131 -4.35 22.92 10.66
CA ASP A 131 -4.54 21.50 10.99
C ASP A 131 -4.23 20.56 9.79
N ASP A 132 -3.70 21.06 8.66
CA ASP A 132 -3.43 20.30 7.43
C ASP A 132 -2.08 19.53 7.46
N GLY A 133 -1.76 18.89 8.58
CA GLY A 133 -0.68 17.89 8.62
C GLY A 133 -1.17 16.54 8.05
N PRO A 134 -0.30 15.71 7.46
CA PRO A 134 -0.71 14.36 7.07
C PRO A 134 -1.22 13.60 8.30
N PRO A 135 -2.39 12.92 8.20
CA PRO A 135 -2.98 12.24 9.35
C PRO A 135 -2.05 11.11 9.83
N SER A 136 -1.97 10.94 11.15
CA SER A 136 -1.20 9.84 11.75
C SER A 136 -1.76 8.48 11.32
N CYS A 137 -0.88 7.58 10.88
CA CYS A 137 -1.21 6.21 10.55
C CYS A 137 -1.24 5.34 11.81
N ILE A 138 -2.34 4.59 11.96
CA ILE A 138 -2.52 3.63 13.06
C ILE A 138 -2.28 2.22 12.52
N PHE A 139 -1.31 1.52 13.10
CA PHE A 139 -1.01 0.11 12.85
C PHE A 139 -1.48 -0.75 14.01
N THR A 140 -1.80 -2.01 13.73
CA THR A 140 -2.20 -2.99 14.74
C THR A 140 -1.30 -4.21 14.70
N ILE A 141 -0.98 -4.77 15.86
CA ILE A 141 -0.20 -6.01 15.93
C ILE A 141 -1.04 -7.19 15.46
N CYS A 142 -0.48 -8.00 14.55
CA CYS A 142 -1.19 -9.10 13.90
C CYS A 142 -1.25 -10.41 14.73
N ARG A 143 -0.57 -10.49 15.89
CA ARG A 143 -0.51 -11.69 16.74
C ARG A 143 -0.22 -11.34 18.20
N ASP A 144 -0.60 -12.24 19.10
CA ASP A 144 -0.17 -12.20 20.49
C ASP A 144 1.31 -12.60 20.57
N PHE A 145 2.09 -11.92 21.42
CA PHE A 145 3.45 -12.34 21.73
C PHE A 145 3.88 -11.89 23.12
N TRP A 146 4.84 -12.61 23.68
CA TRP A 146 5.43 -12.32 24.99
C TRP A 146 6.67 -11.45 24.84
N LEU A 147 6.65 -10.27 25.46
CA LEU A 147 7.81 -9.41 25.61
C LEU A 147 8.61 -9.87 26.84
N LEU A 148 9.78 -10.44 26.60
CA LEU A 148 10.66 -10.94 27.64
C LEU A 148 11.63 -9.82 28.08
N PRO A 149 11.99 -9.75 29.38
CA PRO A 149 13.05 -8.86 29.87
C PRO A 149 14.43 -9.43 29.52
N LEU A 150 14.67 -9.61 28.23
CA LEU A 150 15.90 -10.13 27.65
C LEU A 150 16.42 -9.13 26.64
N HIS A 151 17.74 -8.99 26.60
CA HIS A 151 18.43 -8.23 25.57
C HIS A 151 19.63 -9.02 25.09
N ILE A 152 19.89 -8.94 23.78
CA ILE A 152 21.07 -9.56 23.17
C ILE A 152 22.28 -8.72 23.58
N SER A 153 23.16 -9.26 24.42
CA SER A 153 24.37 -8.54 24.83
C SER A 153 25.47 -8.66 23.80
N ASP A 154 25.58 -9.85 23.20
CA ASP A 154 26.65 -10.16 22.28
C ASP A 154 26.22 -11.21 21.26
N ILE A 155 26.80 -11.12 20.06
CA ILE A 155 26.63 -12.07 18.98
C ILE A 155 28.02 -12.40 18.44
N GLU A 156 28.49 -13.60 18.74
CA GLU A 156 29.77 -14.09 18.24
C GLU A 156 29.54 -15.13 17.14
N GLN A 157 30.40 -15.11 16.14
CA GLN A 157 30.42 -16.13 15.10
C GLN A 157 31.73 -16.90 15.17
N HIS A 158 31.62 -18.21 15.39
CA HIS A 158 32.73 -19.13 15.39
C HIS A 158 32.61 -20.08 14.20
N SER A 159 33.49 -19.93 13.22
CA SER A 159 33.52 -20.81 12.05
C SER A 159 34.70 -21.77 12.14
N SER A 160 34.43 -23.06 12.07
CA SER A 160 35.43 -24.13 11.97
C SER A 160 35.40 -24.76 10.59
N ALA A 161 36.38 -25.61 10.27
CA ALA A 161 36.45 -26.33 8.99
C ALA A 161 35.25 -27.29 8.77
N THR A 162 34.53 -27.66 9.82
CA THR A 162 33.44 -28.64 9.78
C THR A 162 32.06 -28.06 10.14
N HIS A 163 32.00 -26.99 10.93
CA HIS A 163 30.75 -26.41 11.42
C HIS A 163 30.88 -24.88 11.54
N GLY A 164 29.79 -24.17 11.26
CA GLY A 164 29.62 -22.77 11.63
C GLY A 164 28.71 -22.67 12.86
N MET A 165 29.15 -21.90 13.85
CA MET A 165 28.46 -21.68 15.11
C MET A 165 28.20 -20.18 15.28
N ILE A 166 27.00 -19.84 15.75
CA ILE A 166 26.62 -18.47 16.09
C ILE A 166 26.17 -18.53 17.54
N ASP A 167 26.93 -17.87 18.40
CA ASP A 167 26.64 -17.76 19.82
C ASP A 167 25.93 -16.44 20.07
N ILE A 168 24.70 -16.54 20.59
CA ILE A 168 23.89 -15.37 20.93
C ILE A 168 23.76 -15.34 22.44
N THR A 169 24.40 -14.36 23.06
CA THR A 169 24.38 -14.19 24.51
C THR A 169 23.22 -13.28 24.90
N PHE A 170 22.36 -13.77 25.79
CA PHE A 170 21.23 -13.01 26.33
C PHE A 170 21.50 -12.62 27.77
N VAL A 171 21.19 -11.38 28.13
CA VAL A 171 21.26 -10.90 29.50
C VAL A 171 19.86 -10.62 30.02
N THR A 172 19.62 -11.03 31.27
CA THR A 172 18.38 -10.76 32.00
C THR A 172 18.68 -10.06 33.33
N PRO A 173 17.89 -9.06 33.75
CA PRO A 173 18.17 -8.26 34.95
C PRO A 173 17.89 -9.03 36.25
N LYS A 174 16.99 -10.01 36.23
CA LYS A 174 16.65 -10.88 37.37
C LYS A 174 16.35 -12.28 36.87
N LYS A 175 16.56 -13.27 37.75
CA LYS A 175 16.24 -14.67 37.47
C LYS A 175 14.77 -14.76 37.04
N LEU A 176 14.52 -15.15 35.79
CA LEU A 176 13.17 -15.36 35.30
C LEU A 176 12.49 -16.39 36.22
N PRO A 177 11.20 -16.25 36.52
CA PRO A 177 10.48 -17.28 37.25
C PRO A 177 10.65 -18.62 36.50
N ASN A 178 11.22 -19.63 37.17
CA ASN A 178 11.38 -20.97 36.61
C ASN A 178 10.05 -21.66 36.32
N ASP A 179 8.93 -21.07 36.77
CA ASP A 179 7.60 -21.62 36.63
C ASP A 179 6.87 -20.93 35.48
N SER A 180 6.71 -21.65 34.37
CA SER A 180 6.17 -21.08 33.13
C SER A 180 5.79 -22.19 32.17
N GLY A 181 4.69 -22.88 32.49
CA GLY A 181 4.00 -23.82 31.61
C GLY A 181 3.42 -23.21 30.32
N GLY A 182 4.05 -22.18 29.75
CA GLY A 182 3.56 -21.45 28.58
C GLY A 182 4.62 -20.70 27.78
N PHE A 183 5.92 -20.76 28.11
CA PHE A 183 6.93 -20.11 27.28
C PHE A 183 7.04 -20.85 25.93
N GLN A 184 6.46 -20.24 24.90
CA GLN A 184 6.87 -20.56 23.54
C GLN A 184 8.36 -20.20 23.38
N PRO A 185 9.11 -20.98 22.58
CA PRO A 185 10.51 -20.65 22.31
C PRO A 185 10.59 -19.22 21.75
N PRO A 186 11.61 -18.43 22.13
CA PRO A 186 11.76 -17.07 21.62
C PRO A 186 11.75 -17.07 20.10
N ALA A 187 10.84 -16.28 19.52
CA ALA A 187 10.72 -16.12 18.09
C ALA A 187 11.72 -15.05 17.64
N PHE A 188 12.83 -15.48 17.03
CA PHE A 188 13.83 -14.58 16.47
C PHE A 188 13.42 -14.13 15.08
N LEU A 189 13.43 -12.81 14.86
CA LEU A 189 13.30 -12.24 13.53
C LEU A 189 14.64 -11.62 13.14
N ALA A 190 15.28 -12.15 12.10
CA ALA A 190 16.44 -11.52 11.49
C ALA A 190 15.97 -10.35 10.63
N GLY A 191 15.72 -9.19 11.25
CA GLY A 191 15.14 -8.03 10.57
C GLY A 191 16.15 -7.10 9.89
N ARG A 192 17.40 -7.06 10.38
CA ARG A 192 18.39 -6.03 10.02
C ARG A 192 19.58 -6.66 9.30
N GLY A 193 19.79 -6.31 8.02
CA GLY A 193 20.89 -6.81 7.20
C GLY A 193 20.54 -6.94 5.72
N ASP A 194 21.53 -7.31 4.91
CA ASP A 194 21.33 -7.63 3.49
C ASP A 194 20.43 -8.86 3.30
N GLU A 195 19.60 -8.84 2.25
CA GLU A 195 18.62 -9.89 1.95
C GLU A 195 19.29 -11.25 1.76
N TYR A 196 20.48 -11.26 1.13
CA TYR A 196 21.27 -12.46 0.94
C TYR A 196 21.67 -13.11 2.28
N ASN A 197 22.26 -12.33 3.20
CA ASN A 197 22.69 -12.85 4.50
C ASN A 197 21.50 -13.33 5.34
N ARG A 198 20.38 -12.60 5.31
CA ARG A 198 19.17 -12.97 6.04
C ARG A 198 18.58 -14.30 5.54
N SER A 199 18.49 -14.49 4.22
CA SER A 199 17.96 -15.72 3.63
C SER A 199 18.88 -16.91 3.88
N GLN A 200 20.20 -16.74 3.79
CA GLN A 200 21.16 -17.77 4.16
C GLN A 200 21.02 -18.15 5.64
N LEU A 201 21.06 -17.19 6.57
CA LEU A 201 20.90 -17.47 8.00
C LEU A 201 19.57 -18.18 8.31
N TYR A 202 18.47 -17.76 7.68
CA TYR A 202 17.18 -18.43 7.81
C TYR A 202 17.25 -19.90 7.38
N LEU A 203 17.81 -20.20 6.21
CA LEU A 203 17.95 -21.57 5.72
C LEU A 203 18.84 -22.40 6.65
N TRP A 204 19.92 -21.82 7.15
CA TRP A 204 20.84 -22.51 8.06
C TRP A 204 20.16 -22.84 9.40
N LEU A 205 19.46 -21.88 9.99
CA LEU A 205 18.71 -22.09 11.24
C LEU A 205 17.55 -23.08 11.08
N CYS A 206 16.84 -23.08 9.95
CA CYS A 206 15.77 -24.05 9.72
C CYS A 206 16.29 -25.48 9.50
N ARG A 207 17.46 -25.64 8.87
CA ARG A 207 17.97 -26.95 8.44
C ARG A 207 18.95 -27.59 9.41
N TYR A 208 19.76 -26.80 10.11
CA TYR A 208 20.91 -27.29 10.89
C TYR A 208 20.82 -26.98 12.39
N ARG A 209 19.66 -26.56 12.91
CA ARG A 209 19.48 -26.33 14.34
C ARG A 209 19.52 -27.65 15.13
N SER A 210 20.70 -28.01 15.62
CA SER A 210 20.89 -29.05 16.63
C SER A 210 21.05 -28.39 18.01
N GLY A 211 20.01 -28.49 18.85
CA GLY A 211 20.00 -28.27 20.31
C GLY A 211 20.78 -27.08 20.90
N GLY A 212 20.05 -26.08 21.42
CA GLY A 212 20.65 -25.07 22.31
C GLY A 212 20.73 -25.61 23.75
N GLY A 213 21.94 -25.68 24.31
CA GLY A 213 22.18 -25.98 25.72
C GLY A 213 21.97 -24.74 26.58
N THR A 214 21.29 -24.90 27.72
CA THR A 214 21.28 -23.91 28.80
C THR A 214 22.42 -24.24 29.76
N ASP A 215 23.49 -23.46 29.74
CA ASP A 215 24.52 -23.47 30.78
C ASP A 215 24.16 -22.48 31.92
#